data_AF-A0A3R6TVN2-F1
#
_entry.id   AF-A0A3R6TVN2-F1
#
_cell.length_a   1.000
_cell.length_b   1.000
_cell.length_c   1.000
_cell.angle_alpha   90.00
_cell.angle_beta   90.00
_cell.angle_gamma   90.00
#
_symmetry.space_group_name_H-M   'P 1'
#
loop_
_entity.id
_entity.type
_entity.pdbx_description
1 polymer ?
#
loop_
_entity_poly.entity_id
_entity_poly.type
_entity_poly.pdbx_seq_one_letter_code
_entity_poly.pdbx_strand_id
1 'polypeptide(L)'
;MSEINFGDHIVGMFTVSDFPDLLSRSHVLPLIIFAVFLGSTVSAMGDEGKPIAEGLTKIASVFYKMIGILMKAAPIGLAAYFADLTGTYGSSLMGTYFHAIIMYYPMLFLYMLVFFTLYTFFAGGTKGGKAYFKNILTPALTALGTRSSAAAIPGQMEACDRIGVPREVSLVVIPMGQPAIWMVPA
;
A
#
# COMPACT_ATOMS: atom_id res chain seq x y z
N MET A 1 -32.34 -20.12 3.92
CA MET A 1 -31.83 -19.03 3.08
C MET A 1 -32.59 -17.79 3.47
N SER A 2 -32.09 -17.05 4.47
CA SER A 2 -32.64 -15.73 4.80
C SER A 2 -32.37 -14.82 3.62
N GLU A 3 -33.39 -14.16 3.11
CA GLU A 3 -33.22 -13.11 2.12
C GLU A 3 -32.26 -12.07 2.69
N ILE A 4 -31.08 -12.04 2.10
CA ILE A 4 -30.12 -10.99 2.35
C ILE A 4 -30.69 -9.76 1.66
N ASN A 5 -31.34 -8.90 2.44
CA ASN A 5 -31.82 -7.63 1.94
C ASN A 5 -30.59 -6.78 1.56
N PHE A 6 -30.48 -6.40 0.29
CA PHE A 6 -29.38 -5.58 -0.21
C PHE A 6 -29.21 -4.28 0.60
N GLY A 7 -30.31 -3.76 1.17
CA GLY A 7 -30.30 -2.63 2.09
C GLY A 7 -29.49 -2.91 3.36
N ASP A 8 -29.67 -4.08 3.98
CA ASP A 8 -28.95 -4.45 5.20
C ASP A 8 -27.45 -4.65 4.96
N HIS A 9 -27.07 -5.14 3.77
CA HIS A 9 -25.66 -5.21 3.38
C HIS A 9 -25.03 -3.83 3.17
N ILE A 10 -25.76 -2.90 2.55
CA ILE A 10 -25.30 -1.52 2.41
C ILE A 10 -25.13 -0.90 3.79
N VAL A 11 -26.13 -1.00 4.66
CA VAL A 11 -26.08 -0.45 6.01
C VAL A 11 -24.92 -1.07 6.81
N GLY A 12 -24.69 -2.38 6.69
CA GLY A 12 -23.57 -3.08 7.33
C GLY A 12 -22.17 -2.76 6.77
N MET A 13 -22.08 -2.16 5.57
CA MET A 13 -20.81 -1.64 5.03
C MET A 13 -20.40 -0.30 5.64
N PHE A 14 -21.37 0.50 6.08
CA PHE A 14 -21.15 1.84 6.62
C PHE A 14 -21.28 1.93 8.15
N THR A 15 -22.03 1.01 8.77
CA THR A 15 -22.37 1.06 10.19
C THR A 15 -22.26 -0.30 10.85
N VAL A 16 -22.12 -0.30 12.17
CA VAL A 16 -22.15 -1.50 13.01
C VAL A 16 -23.24 -1.36 14.06
N SER A 17 -23.71 -2.49 14.58
CA SER A 17 -24.69 -2.58 15.66
C SER A 17 -24.20 -1.89 16.92
N ASP A 18 -22.96 -2.17 17.33
CA ASP A 18 -22.37 -1.68 18.57
C ASP A 18 -20.95 -1.16 18.35
N PHE A 19 -20.55 -0.14 19.13
CA PHE A 19 -19.22 0.46 19.00
C PHE A 19 -18.05 -0.54 19.15
N PRO A 20 -18.07 -1.52 20.08
CA PRO A 20 -17.02 -2.52 20.17
C PRO A 20 -16.87 -3.40 18.92
N ASP A 21 -17.96 -3.59 18.17
CA ASP A 21 -17.94 -4.41 16.95
C ASP A 21 -17.16 -3.75 15.81
N LEU A 22 -16.89 -2.44 15.88
CA LEU A 22 -15.97 -1.75 14.96
C LEU A 22 -14.56 -2.37 14.99
N LEU A 23 -14.12 -2.85 16.15
CA LEU A 23 -12.79 -3.45 16.31
C LEU A 23 -12.76 -4.93 15.87
N SER A 24 -13.92 -5.49 15.49
CA SER A 24 -14.02 -6.86 15.00
C SER A 24 -13.49 -6.99 13.58
N ARG A 25 -12.88 -8.14 13.29
CA ARG A 25 -12.34 -8.48 11.96
C ARG A 25 -13.42 -8.51 10.87
N SER A 26 -14.69 -8.65 11.25
CA SER A 26 -15.83 -8.70 10.34
C SER A 26 -16.23 -7.33 9.77
N HIS A 27 -15.82 -6.23 10.41
CA HIS A 27 -16.25 -4.87 10.09
C HIS A 27 -15.09 -3.93 9.74
N VAL A 28 -14.14 -4.41 8.92
CA VAL A 28 -12.96 -3.62 8.51
C VAL A 28 -13.33 -2.36 7.74
N LEU A 29 -14.35 -2.42 6.88
CA LEU A 29 -14.76 -1.25 6.07
C LEU A 29 -15.37 -0.12 6.94
N PRO A 30 -16.36 -0.39 7.83
CA PRO A 30 -16.82 0.59 8.82
C PRO A 30 -15.69 1.18 9.67
N LEU A 31 -14.72 0.36 10.08
CA LEU A 31 -13.56 0.81 10.85
C LEU A 31 -12.68 1.80 10.07
N ILE A 32 -12.45 1.56 8.77
CA ILE A 32 -11.70 2.49 7.91
C ILE A 32 -12.44 3.82 7.79
N ILE A 33 -13.76 3.78 7.57
CA ILE A 33 -14.60 4.98 7.47
C ILE A 33 -14.53 5.80 8.77
N PHE A 34 -14.68 5.13 9.91
CA PHE A 34 -14.52 5.74 11.23
C PHE A 34 -13.13 6.36 11.42
N ALA A 35 -12.06 5.65 11.05
CA ALA A 35 -10.70 6.15 11.18
C ALA A 35 -10.43 7.40 10.32
N VAL A 36 -10.94 7.43 9.09
CA VAL A 36 -10.85 8.62 8.21
C VAL A 36 -11.65 9.78 8.78
N PHE A 37 -12.87 9.53 9.28
CA PHE A 37 -13.68 10.56 9.91
C PHE A 37 -13.01 11.13 11.18
N LEU A 38 -12.49 10.26 12.05
CA LEU A 38 -11.73 10.64 13.24
C LEU A 38 -10.48 11.46 12.86
N GLY A 39 -9.70 10.99 11.89
CA GLY A 39 -8.52 11.70 11.40
C GLY A 39 -8.85 13.09 10.84
N SER A 40 -9.93 13.20 10.06
CA SER A 40 -10.39 14.48 9.50
C SER A 40 -10.87 15.46 10.58
N THR A 41 -11.55 14.97 11.62
CA THR A 41 -12.03 15.78 12.75
C THR A 41 -10.87 16.30 13.59
N VAL A 42 -9.89 15.44 13.91
CA VAL A 42 -8.67 15.83 14.63
C VAL A 42 -7.88 16.86 13.83
N SER A 43 -7.79 16.71 12.51
CA SER A 43 -7.14 17.69 11.63
C SER A 43 -7.88 19.03 11.58
N ALA A 44 -9.22 19.02 11.65
CA ALA A 44 -10.04 20.24 11.64
C ALA A 44 -9.94 21.05 12.94
N MET A 45 -9.59 20.40 14.06
CA MET A 45 -9.39 21.07 15.36
C MET A 45 -8.08 21.88 15.44
N GLY A 46 -7.20 21.79 14.44
CA GLY A 46 -5.95 22.55 14.41
C GLY A 46 -5.04 22.23 15.60
N ASP A 47 -4.59 23.26 16.32
CA ASP A 47 -3.64 23.13 17.43
C ASP A 47 -4.18 22.29 18.60
N GLU A 48 -5.49 22.30 18.84
CA GLU A 48 -6.12 21.49 19.90
C GLU A 48 -6.11 19.99 19.57
N GLY A 49 -6.15 19.63 18.28
CA GLY A 49 -6.10 18.24 17.82
C GLY A 49 -4.68 17.65 17.82
N LYS A 50 -3.65 18.49 17.88
CA LYS A 50 -2.24 18.09 17.75
C LYS A 50 -1.80 17.01 18.75
N PRO A 51 -2.14 17.06 20.06
CA PRO A 51 -1.78 16.01 21.01
C PRO A 51 -2.38 14.65 20.65
N ILE A 52 -3.60 14.63 20.10
CA ILE A 52 -4.27 13.40 19.66
C ILE A 52 -3.58 12.81 18.43
N ALA A 53 -3.28 13.65 17.43
CA ALA A 53 -2.56 13.22 16.23
C ALA A 53 -1.17 12.64 16.56
N GLU A 54 -0.42 13.31 17.45
CA GLU A 54 0.88 12.82 17.92
C GLU A 54 0.76 11.52 18.71
N GLY A 55 -0.27 11.39 19.56
CA GLY A 55 -0.57 10.17 20.29
C GLY A 55 -0.84 8.98 19.36
N LEU A 56 -1.71 9.17 18.37
CA LEU A 56 -2.02 8.15 17.36
C LEU A 56 -0.77 7.75 16.55
N THR A 57 0.07 8.72 16.19
CA THR A 57 1.33 8.47 15.47
C THR A 57 2.32 7.64 16.30
N LYS A 58 2.43 7.93 17.60
CA LYS A 58 3.26 7.14 18.53
C LYS A 58 2.74 5.72 18.68
N ILE A 59 1.42 5.54 18.79
CA ILE A 59 0.80 4.20 18.84
C ILE A 59 1.09 3.41 17.56
N ALA A 60 0.93 4.02 16.39
CA ALA A 60 1.27 3.39 15.11
C ALA A 60 2.75 2.96 15.07
N SER A 61 3.65 3.80 15.60
CA SER A 61 5.08 3.50 15.69
C SER A 61 5.38 2.29 16.59
N VAL A 62 4.64 2.13 17.69
CA VAL A 62 4.73 0.93 18.54
C VAL A 62 4.31 -0.31 17.77
N PHE A 63 3.19 -0.26 17.03
CA PHE A 63 2.76 -1.38 16.20
C PHE A 63 3.79 -1.75 15.13
N TYR A 64 4.42 -0.78 14.47
CA TYR A 64 5.51 -1.06 13.54
C TYR A 64 6.70 -1.74 14.21
N LYS A 65 7.06 -1.31 15.43
CA LYS A 65 8.14 -1.95 16.17
C LYS A 65 7.81 -3.39 16.54
N MET A 66 6.56 -3.64 16.96
CA MET A 66 6.07 -4.98 17.24
C MET A 66 6.14 -5.88 16.00
N ILE A 67 5.66 -5.39 14.85
CA ILE A 67 5.75 -6.10 13.57
C ILE A 67 7.20 -6.37 13.19
N GLY A 68 8.11 -5.40 13.38
CA GLY A 68 9.54 -5.57 13.12
C GLY A 68 10.19 -6.65 14.01
N ILE A 69 9.77 -6.79 15.26
CA ILE A 69 10.21 -7.89 16.13
C ILE A 69 9.67 -9.23 15.60
N LEU A 70 8.39 -9.27 15.23
CA LEU A 70 7.76 -10.47 14.67
C LEU A 70 8.44 -10.90 13.36
N MET A 71 8.85 -9.96 12.51
CA MET A 71 9.58 -10.24 11.27
C MET A 71 10.92 -10.94 11.49
N LYS A 72 11.55 -10.82 12.66
CA LYS A 72 12.76 -11.59 12.99
C LYS A 72 12.46 -13.08 13.21
N ALA A 73 11.28 -13.39 13.76
CA ALA A 73 10.81 -14.76 13.96
C ALA A 73 10.07 -15.33 12.74
N ALA A 74 9.61 -14.46 11.84
CA ALA A 74 8.88 -14.83 10.64
C ALA A 74 9.56 -15.88 9.75
N PRO A 75 10.91 -15.94 9.57
CA PRO A 75 11.55 -16.96 8.75
C PRO A 75 11.26 -18.37 9.22
N ILE A 76 11.25 -18.60 10.54
CA ILE A 76 10.99 -19.92 11.12
C ILE A 76 9.50 -20.27 10.97
N GLY A 77 8.61 -19.33 11.25
CA GLY A 77 7.16 -19.53 11.11
C GLY A 77 6.75 -19.79 9.66
N LEU A 78 7.29 -19.02 8.72
CA LEU A 78 7.06 -19.21 7.28
C LEU A 78 7.64 -20.54 6.80
N ALA A 79 8.83 -20.94 7.25
CA ALA A 79 9.41 -22.23 6.89
C ALA A 79 8.52 -23.40 7.36
N ALA A 80 8.03 -23.36 8.60
CA ALA A 80 7.10 -24.36 9.12
C ALA A 80 5.76 -24.36 8.36
N TYR A 81 5.23 -23.17 8.04
CA TYR A 81 4.00 -23.02 7.27
C TYR A 81 4.13 -23.57 5.85
N PHE A 82 5.23 -23.29 5.15
CA PHE A 82 5.47 -23.84 3.81
C PHE A 82 5.75 -25.35 3.84
N ALA A 83 6.40 -25.87 4.90
CA ALA A 83 6.58 -27.30 5.08
C ALA A 83 5.22 -28.02 5.22
N ASP A 84 4.31 -27.48 6.03
CA ASP A 84 2.96 -28.00 6.21
C ASP A 84 2.11 -27.92 4.94
N LEU A 85 2.12 -26.76 4.27
CA LEU A 85 1.42 -26.59 3.00
C LEU A 85 1.93 -27.56 1.93
N THR A 86 3.25 -27.76 1.85
CA THR A 86 3.84 -28.70 0.90
C THR A 86 3.50 -30.14 1.25
N GLY A 87 3.42 -30.48 2.54
CA GLY A 87 2.96 -31.80 3.00
C GLY A 87 1.50 -32.08 2.69
N THR A 88 0.63 -31.07 2.79
CA THR A 88 -0.82 -31.21 2.58
C THR A 88 -1.22 -31.17 1.10
N TYR A 89 -0.66 -30.23 0.33
CA TYR A 89 -1.05 -29.96 -1.05
C TYR A 89 -0.06 -30.49 -2.10
N GLY A 90 1.14 -30.92 -1.68
CA GLY A 90 2.14 -31.55 -2.56
C GLY A 90 2.47 -30.72 -3.81
N SER A 91 2.53 -31.38 -4.96
CA SER A 91 2.86 -30.76 -6.26
C SER A 91 1.78 -29.81 -6.79
N SER A 92 0.53 -29.95 -6.36
CA SER A 92 -0.58 -29.08 -6.79
C SER A 92 -0.41 -27.64 -6.29
N LEU A 93 0.22 -27.48 -5.13
CA LEU A 93 0.56 -26.18 -4.54
C LEU A 93 1.53 -25.41 -5.43
N MET A 94 2.63 -26.06 -5.81
CA MET A 94 3.66 -25.46 -6.67
C MET A 94 3.08 -25.07 -8.04
N GLY A 95 2.24 -25.91 -8.63
CA GLY A 95 1.55 -25.59 -9.88
C GLY A 95 0.68 -24.33 -9.77
N THR A 96 -0.08 -24.21 -8.69
CA THR A 96 -0.98 -23.07 -8.45
C THR A 96 -0.20 -21.77 -8.20
N TYR A 97 0.83 -21.80 -7.36
CA TYR A 97 1.69 -20.63 -7.13
C TYR A 97 2.44 -20.21 -8.38
N PHE A 98 2.96 -21.16 -9.15
CA PHE A 98 3.66 -20.88 -10.39
C PHE A 98 2.73 -20.24 -11.43
N HIS A 99 1.49 -20.73 -11.54
CA HIS A 99 0.47 -20.11 -12.38
C HIS A 99 0.15 -18.68 -11.93
N ALA A 100 0.01 -18.46 -10.62
CA ALA A 100 -0.24 -17.12 -10.08
C ALA A 100 0.92 -16.16 -10.38
N ILE A 101 2.18 -16.61 -10.25
CA ILE A 101 3.38 -15.83 -10.59
C ILE A 101 3.39 -15.49 -12.08
N ILE A 102 3.18 -16.47 -12.95
CA ILE A 102 3.17 -16.27 -14.41
C ILE A 102 1.99 -15.40 -14.86
N MET A 103 0.87 -15.40 -14.15
CA MET A 103 -0.23 -14.50 -14.46
C MET A 103 0.05 -13.08 -13.95
N TYR A 104 0.58 -12.96 -12.74
CA TYR A 104 0.76 -11.69 -12.05
C TYR A 104 1.86 -10.83 -12.66
N TYR A 105 3.07 -11.37 -12.88
CA TYR A 105 4.21 -10.56 -13.32
C TYR A 105 4.05 -9.98 -14.73
N PRO A 106 3.61 -10.74 -15.74
CA PRO A 106 3.32 -10.20 -17.07
C PRO A 106 2.16 -9.20 -17.06
N MET A 107 1.11 -9.45 -16.27
CA MET A 107 0.01 -8.51 -16.14
C MET A 107 0.46 -7.19 -15.50
N LEU A 108 1.31 -7.25 -14.47
CA LEU A 108 1.89 -6.08 -13.83
C LEU A 108 2.83 -5.33 -14.78
N PHE A 109 3.64 -6.05 -15.56
CA PHE A 109 4.49 -5.45 -16.58
C PHE A 109 3.69 -4.79 -17.70
N LEU A 110 2.61 -5.43 -18.16
CA LEU A 110 1.69 -4.87 -19.14
C LEU A 110 0.98 -3.64 -18.59
N TYR A 111 0.47 -3.71 -17.35
CA TYR A 111 -0.13 -2.57 -16.67
C TYR A 111 0.86 -1.41 -16.59
N MET A 112 2.10 -1.70 -16.20
CA MET A 112 3.15 -0.69 -16.12
C MET A 112 3.42 -0.04 -17.48
N LEU A 113 3.56 -0.84 -18.54
CA LEU A 113 3.79 -0.31 -19.87
C LEU A 113 2.58 0.49 -20.39
N VAL A 114 1.37 -0.03 -20.27
CA VAL A 114 0.18 0.60 -20.87
C VAL A 114 -0.20 1.86 -20.11
N PHE A 115 -0.43 1.77 -18.81
CA PHE A 115 -0.97 2.89 -18.03
C PHE A 115 0.06 3.99 -17.80
N PHE A 116 1.31 3.66 -17.46
CA PHE A 116 2.33 4.73 -17.31
C PHE A 116 2.71 5.37 -18.64
N THR A 117 2.70 4.63 -19.77
CA THR A 117 2.84 5.27 -21.09
C THR A 117 1.67 6.22 -21.36
N LEU A 118 0.44 5.80 -21.06
CA LEU A 118 -0.74 6.62 -21.28
C LEU A 118 -0.68 7.92 -20.47
N TYR A 119 -0.38 7.83 -19.17
CA TYR A 119 -0.24 8.99 -18.29
C TYR A 119 0.88 9.95 -18.75
N THR A 120 2.03 9.41 -19.13
CA THR A 120 3.18 10.24 -19.58
C THR A 120 2.94 10.84 -20.96
N PHE A 121 2.19 10.16 -21.82
CA PHE A 121 1.76 10.66 -23.11
C PHE A 121 0.76 11.81 -22.97
N PHE A 122 -0.22 11.71 -22.08
CA PHE A 122 -1.14 12.82 -21.79
C PHE A 122 -0.43 14.02 -21.14
N ALA A 123 0.58 13.78 -20.29
CA ALA A 123 1.28 14.85 -19.58
C ALA A 123 2.32 15.60 -20.44
N GLY A 124 3.01 14.92 -21.36
CA GLY A 124 4.14 15.51 -22.10
C GLY A 124 4.37 14.94 -23.51
N GLY A 125 3.37 14.24 -24.07
CA GLY A 125 3.44 13.63 -25.39
C GLY A 125 4.53 12.56 -25.52
N THR A 126 5.06 12.40 -26.73
CA THR A 126 6.08 11.38 -27.03
C THR A 126 7.44 11.65 -26.39
N LYS A 127 7.75 12.91 -26.06
CA LYS A 127 8.99 13.30 -25.35
C LYS A 127 8.91 12.94 -23.87
N GLY A 128 7.76 13.16 -23.23
CA GLY A 128 7.50 12.79 -21.84
C GLY A 128 7.61 11.28 -21.60
N GLY A 129 7.00 10.46 -22.46
CA GLY A 129 7.08 9.00 -22.37
C GLY A 129 8.53 8.47 -22.50
N LYS A 130 9.31 8.98 -23.46
CA LYS A 130 10.71 8.58 -23.63
C LYS A 130 11.58 8.99 -22.43
N ALA A 131 11.38 10.19 -21.89
CA ALA A 131 12.09 10.65 -20.71
C ALA A 131 11.74 9.81 -19.46
N TYR A 132 10.47 9.42 -19.31
CA TYR A 132 10.01 8.56 -18.22
C TYR A 132 10.68 7.18 -18.24
N PHE A 133 10.56 6.44 -19.34
CA PHE A 133 11.13 5.08 -19.41
C PHE A 133 12.66 5.05 -19.27
N LYS A 134 13.35 6.13 -19.66
CA LYS A 134 14.80 6.25 -19.48
C LYS A 134 15.20 6.44 -18.02
N ASN A 135 14.40 7.13 -17.21
CA ASN A 135 14.75 7.51 -15.84
C ASN A 135 14.05 6.66 -14.77
N ILE A 136 12.98 5.93 -15.11
CA ILE A 136 12.21 5.12 -14.15
C ILE A 136 12.93 3.83 -13.71
N LEU A 137 13.90 3.34 -14.51
CA LEU A 137 14.53 2.05 -14.26
C LEU A 137 15.24 1.99 -12.89
N THR A 138 15.99 3.04 -12.54
CA THR A 138 16.69 3.13 -11.24
C THR A 138 15.72 3.07 -10.05
N PRO A 139 14.72 3.96 -9.92
CA PRO A 139 13.78 3.89 -8.81
C PRO A 139 12.91 2.62 -8.83
N ALA A 140 12.53 2.10 -10.01
CA ALA A 140 11.76 0.87 -10.12
C ALA A 140 12.55 -0.35 -9.62
N LEU A 141 13.82 -0.48 -10.00
CA LEU A 141 14.69 -1.56 -9.51
C LEU A 141 14.95 -1.45 -8.01
N THR A 142 15.17 -0.24 -7.50
CA THR A 142 15.31 -0.01 -6.05
C THR A 142 14.04 -0.41 -5.31
N ALA A 143 12.85 -0.02 -5.79
CA ALA A 143 11.57 -0.41 -5.18
C ALA A 143 11.34 -1.92 -5.23
N LEU A 144 11.67 -2.58 -6.33
CA LEU A 144 11.55 -4.03 -6.49
C LEU A 144 12.49 -4.79 -5.56
N GLY A 145 13.75 -4.35 -5.44
CA GLY A 145 14.77 -5.01 -4.61
C GLY A 145 14.55 -4.81 -3.11
N THR A 146 14.15 -3.60 -2.70
CA THR A 146 13.93 -3.28 -1.28
C THR A 146 12.52 -3.65 -0.81
N ARG A 147 11.57 -3.86 -1.73
CA ARG A 147 10.13 -4.04 -1.46
C ARG A 147 9.51 -2.92 -0.62
N SER A 148 10.15 -1.74 -0.60
CA SER A 148 9.72 -0.57 0.16
C SER A 148 9.53 0.61 -0.79
N SER A 149 8.34 1.19 -0.78
CA SER A 149 8.06 2.42 -1.52
C SER A 149 8.88 3.59 -0.98
N ALA A 150 9.07 3.68 0.35
CA ALA A 150 9.83 4.75 0.99
C ALA A 150 11.30 4.78 0.54
N ALA A 151 11.91 3.62 0.32
CA ALA A 151 13.29 3.50 -0.15
C ALA A 151 13.50 4.03 -1.59
N ALA A 152 12.44 4.14 -2.38
CA ALA A 152 12.51 4.61 -3.76
C ALA A 152 12.36 6.13 -3.92
N ILE A 153 11.92 6.86 -2.87
CA ILE A 153 11.70 8.31 -2.90
C ILE A 153 12.91 9.10 -3.45
N PRO A 154 14.14 8.94 -2.91
CA PRO A 154 15.27 9.72 -3.40
C PRO A 154 15.53 9.48 -4.89
N GLY A 155 15.39 8.23 -5.35
CA GLY A 155 15.53 7.88 -6.76
C GLY A 155 14.40 8.41 -7.64
N GLN A 156 13.17 8.50 -7.11
CA GLN A 156 12.03 9.09 -7.82
C GLN A 156 12.18 10.61 -7.97
N MET A 157 12.64 11.31 -6.93
CA MET A 157 12.90 12.75 -6.98
C MET A 157 14.00 13.08 -7.99
N GLU A 158 15.11 12.33 -7.98
CA GLU A 158 16.19 12.53 -8.96
C GLU A 158 15.73 12.23 -10.40
N ALA A 159 14.88 11.21 -10.60
CA ALA A 159 14.29 10.92 -11.90
C ALA A 159 13.39 12.07 -12.38
N CYS A 160 12.59 12.67 -11.50
CA CYS A 160 11.75 13.83 -11.82
C CYS A 160 12.58 15.06 -12.19
N ASP A 161 13.68 15.33 -11.46
CA ASP A 161 14.61 16.43 -11.76
C ASP A 161 15.24 16.24 -13.17
N ARG A 162 15.61 15.00 -13.54
CA ARG A 162 16.15 14.66 -14.87
C ARG A 162 15.10 14.74 -16.01
N ILE A 163 13.83 14.52 -15.69
CA ILE A 163 12.71 14.64 -16.64
C ILE A 163 12.33 16.12 -16.85
N GLY A 164 12.73 17.02 -15.94
CA GLY A 164 12.44 18.45 -15.99
C GLY A 164 11.11 18.83 -15.33
N VAL A 165 10.60 18.00 -14.42
CA VAL A 165 9.42 18.34 -13.62
C VAL A 165 9.80 19.42 -12.59
N PRO A 166 9.02 20.49 -12.43
CA PRO A 166 9.30 21.50 -11.41
C PRO A 166 9.39 20.89 -10.02
N ARG A 167 10.44 21.27 -9.29
CA ARG A 167 10.75 20.67 -7.98
C ARG A 167 9.65 20.92 -6.94
N GLU A 168 8.93 22.04 -7.05
CA GLU A 168 7.77 22.33 -6.22
C GLU A 168 6.66 21.28 -6.38
N VAL A 169 6.46 20.77 -7.60
CA VAL A 169 5.46 19.74 -7.88
C VAL A 169 5.93 18.36 -7.38
N SER A 170 7.19 18.01 -7.65
CA SER A 170 7.73 16.70 -7.24
C SER A 170 7.82 16.55 -5.71
N LEU A 171 8.13 17.64 -4.99
CA LEU A 171 8.19 17.66 -3.53
C LEU A 171 6.83 17.46 -2.86
N VAL A 172 5.73 17.80 -3.52
CA VAL A 172 4.37 17.61 -2.99
C VAL A 172 3.79 16.28 -3.46
N VAL A 173 3.85 16.00 -4.76
CA VAL A 173 3.16 14.84 -5.35
C VAL A 173 3.81 13.51 -4.99
N ILE A 174 5.15 13.42 -4.96
CA ILE A 174 5.84 12.14 -4.67
C ILE A 174 5.57 11.67 -3.23
N PRO A 175 5.69 12.53 -2.18
CA PRO A 175 5.35 12.12 -0.82
C PRO A 175 3.87 11.85 -0.61
N MET A 176 2.98 12.61 -1.28
CA MET A 176 1.52 12.37 -1.21
C MET A 176 1.10 11.03 -1.83
N GLY A 177 1.84 10.54 -2.84
CA GLY A 177 1.60 9.24 -3.46
C GLY A 177 1.92 8.05 -2.56
N GLN A 178 2.50 8.27 -1.38
CA GLN A 178 2.75 7.24 -0.39
C GLN A 178 1.73 7.33 0.75
N PRO A 179 1.10 6.21 1.17
CA PRO A 179 0.40 6.20 2.43
C PRO A 179 1.42 6.45 3.55
N ALA A 180 1.17 7.44 4.41
CA ALA A 180 2.01 7.75 5.58
C ALA A 180 2.25 6.54 6.51
N ILE A 181 1.47 5.47 6.33
CA ILE A 181 1.47 4.22 7.09
C ILE A 181 2.62 3.25 6.72
N TRP A 182 3.51 3.59 5.78
CA TRP A 182 4.61 2.69 5.34
C TRP A 182 6.02 3.22 5.59
N MET A 183 6.19 4.18 6.50
CA MET A 183 7.50 4.58 7.04
C MET A 183 8.09 3.55 8.02
N VAL A 184 8.06 2.27 7.67
CA VAL A 184 8.83 1.25 8.40
C VAL A 184 10.17 1.12 7.69
N PRO A 185 11.28 1.59 8.28
CA PRO A 185 12.59 1.18 7.80
C PRO A 185 12.68 -0.35 7.94
N ALA A 186 13.01 -1.00 6.82
CA ALA A 186 13.42 -2.40 6.83
C ALA A 186 14.61 -2.62 7.80
#